data_AF-A0A560K4P7-F1
#
_entry.id   AF-A0A560K4P7-F1
#
_cell.length_a   1.000
_cell.length_b   1.000
_cell.length_c   1.000
_cell.angle_alpha   90.00
_cell.angle_beta   90.00
_cell.angle_gamma   90.00
#
_symmetry.space_group_name_H-M   'P 1'
#
loop_
_entity.id
_entity.type
_entity.pdbx_description
1 polymer ?
#
loop_
_entity_poly.entity_id
_entity_poly.type
_entity_poly.pdbx_seq_one_letter_code
_entity_poly.pdbx_strand_id
1 'polypeptide(L)'
;MSWTRRHNGWPPNIPRPYANPETAARKLVEIAAATPAVQDGRICIARVNAQFIFTLKGTGSEFGAGLALAIERGWLELHESGTYVRLKKAGEDLLAAAK
;
A
#
# COMPACT_ATOMS: atom_id res chain seq x y z
N MET A 1 -41.83 2.39 -28.57
CA MET A 1 -40.86 2.39 -27.46
C MET A 1 -40.26 0.99 -27.33
N SER A 2 -39.03 0.77 -27.78
CA SER A 2 -38.30 -0.48 -27.63
C SER A 2 -37.05 -0.22 -26.78
N TRP A 3 -36.99 -0.84 -25.60
CA TRP A 3 -35.80 -0.85 -24.76
C TRP A 3 -34.82 -1.90 -25.29
N THR A 4 -33.96 -1.54 -26.24
CA THR A 4 -32.74 -2.31 -26.51
C THR A 4 -31.66 -1.87 -25.54
N ARG A 5 -31.46 -2.67 -24.50
CA ARG A 5 -30.30 -2.58 -23.59
C ARG A 5 -29.02 -2.72 -24.43
N ARG A 6 -28.36 -1.60 -24.71
CA ARG A 6 -26.98 -1.63 -25.23
C ARG A 6 -26.09 -2.21 -24.14
N HIS A 7 -25.66 -3.45 -24.32
CA HIS A 7 -24.47 -3.98 -23.64
C HIS A 7 -23.24 -3.32 -24.26
N ASN A 8 -23.00 -2.06 -23.92
CA ASN A 8 -21.72 -1.41 -24.16
C ASN A 8 -20.87 -1.57 -22.90
N GLY A 9 -19.92 -2.50 -22.98
CA GLY A 9 -18.65 -2.44 -22.26
C GLY A 9 -18.70 -2.70 -20.76
N TRP A 10 -18.17 -3.86 -20.36
CA TRP A 10 -17.35 -3.97 -19.15
C TRP A 10 -16.53 -2.68 -18.95
N PRO A 11 -16.39 -2.13 -17.71
CA PRO A 11 -15.65 -0.89 -17.52
C PRO A 11 -14.27 -0.99 -18.19
N PRO A 12 -13.76 0.09 -18.79
CA PRO A 12 -12.43 0.07 -19.41
C PRO A 12 -11.43 -0.52 -18.42
N ASN A 13 -10.45 -1.27 -18.90
CA ASN A 13 -9.38 -1.87 -18.08
C ASN A 13 -8.71 -0.77 -17.26
N ILE A 14 -9.20 -0.54 -16.03
CA ILE A 14 -8.71 0.50 -15.14
C ILE A 14 -7.30 0.07 -14.78
N PRO A 15 -6.25 0.84 -15.15
CA PRO A 15 -4.89 0.49 -14.78
C PRO A 15 -4.83 0.26 -13.28
N ARG A 16 -4.25 -0.86 -12.87
CA ARG A 16 -4.07 -1.24 -11.47
C ARG A 16 -2.65 -0.85 -11.09
N PRO A 17 -2.41 0.39 -10.63
CA PRO A 17 -1.04 0.90 -10.43
C PRO A 17 -0.24 0.09 -9.42
N TYR A 18 -0.94 -0.64 -8.55
CA TYR A 18 -0.34 -1.45 -7.48
C TYR A 18 -0.47 -2.97 -7.71
N ALA A 19 -0.85 -3.41 -8.92
CA ALA A 19 -0.87 -4.83 -9.26
C ALA A 19 0.53 -5.46 -9.21
N ASN A 20 1.58 -4.66 -9.45
CA ASN A 20 2.95 -5.07 -9.17
C ASN A 20 3.24 -4.91 -7.66
N PRO A 21 3.56 -6.01 -6.93
CA PRO A 21 3.84 -5.97 -5.50
C PRO A 21 4.99 -5.02 -5.13
N GLU A 22 6.00 -4.87 -5.98
CA GLU A 22 7.13 -3.95 -5.75
C GLU A 22 6.64 -2.49 -5.76
N THR A 23 5.77 -2.13 -6.71
CA THR A 23 5.17 -0.79 -6.76
C THR A 23 4.30 -0.53 -5.54
N ALA A 24 3.51 -1.53 -5.12
CA ALA A 24 2.71 -1.45 -3.91
C ALA A 24 3.61 -1.27 -2.67
N ALA A 25 4.64 -2.09 -2.51
CA ALA A 25 5.57 -2.08 -1.38
C ALA A 25 6.25 -0.72 -1.21
N ARG A 26 6.80 -0.15 -2.29
CA ARG A 26 7.44 1.18 -2.26
C ARG A 26 6.46 2.26 -1.82
N LYS A 27 5.23 2.22 -2.36
CA LYS A 27 4.18 3.17 -1.96
C LYS A 27 3.79 3.01 -0.49
N LEU A 28 3.76 1.78 0.04
CA LEU A 28 3.49 1.55 1.46
C LEU A 28 4.61 2.09 2.35
N VAL A 29 5.88 2.01 1.93
CA VAL A 29 7.01 2.63 2.63
C VAL A 29 6.86 4.16 2.66
N GLU A 30 6.51 4.79 1.54
CA GLU A 30 6.23 6.24 1.49
C GLU A 30 5.10 6.63 2.45
N ILE A 31 3.97 5.91 2.43
CA ILE A 31 2.83 6.16 3.31
C ILE A 31 3.24 5.96 4.78
N ALA A 32 3.98 4.91 5.09
CA ALA A 32 4.43 4.62 6.45
C ALA A 32 5.34 5.74 6.97
N ALA A 33 6.30 6.22 6.17
CA ALA A 33 7.18 7.33 6.52
C ALA A 33 6.43 8.66 6.73
N ALA A 34 5.35 8.89 5.97
CA ALA A 34 4.50 10.07 6.13
C ALA A 34 3.45 9.94 7.26
N THR A 35 3.24 8.73 7.79
CA THR A 35 2.25 8.49 8.85
C THR A 35 2.90 8.71 10.22
N PRO A 36 2.37 9.62 11.06
CA PRO A 36 2.91 9.84 12.39
C PRO A 36 2.95 8.54 13.20
N ALA A 37 4.15 8.18 13.64
CA ALA A 37 4.35 7.08 14.57
C ALA A 37 3.75 7.44 15.95
N VAL A 38 3.30 6.41 16.66
CA VAL A 38 3.02 6.49 18.10
C VAL A 38 4.32 6.17 18.86
N GLN A 39 4.21 5.80 20.14
CA GLN A 39 5.35 5.45 20.98
C GLN A 39 6.24 4.35 20.34
N ASP A 40 7.55 4.48 20.55
CA ASP A 40 8.59 3.55 20.09
C ASP A 40 8.61 3.29 18.57
N GLY A 41 8.30 4.32 17.79
CA GLY A 41 8.35 4.29 16.32
C GLY A 41 7.28 3.39 15.67
N ARG A 42 6.28 2.94 16.43
CA ARG A 42 5.20 2.09 15.92
C ARG A 42 4.23 2.91 15.06
N ILE A 43 3.89 2.40 13.89
CA ILE A 43 2.98 3.04 12.93
C ILE A 43 1.76 2.14 12.78
N CYS A 44 0.55 2.67 13.02
CA CYS A 44 -0.67 1.88 12.92
C CYS A 44 -0.93 1.44 11.48
N ILE A 45 -0.95 0.13 11.25
CA ILE A 45 -1.11 -0.46 9.91
C ILE A 45 -2.46 -0.10 9.28
N ALA A 46 -3.51 0.07 10.09
CA ALA A 46 -4.83 0.44 9.62
C ALA A 46 -4.84 1.85 9.01
N ARG A 47 -3.98 2.77 9.50
CA ARG A 47 -3.84 4.12 8.92
C ARG A 47 -3.14 4.06 7.56
N VAL A 48 -2.11 3.23 7.44
CA VAL A 48 -1.41 2.99 6.18
C VAL A 48 -2.36 2.36 5.15
N ASN A 49 -3.10 1.33 5.56
CA ASN A 49 -4.10 0.66 4.72
C ASN A 49 -5.21 1.62 4.26
N ALA A 50 -5.73 2.43 5.18
CA ALA A 50 -6.78 3.40 4.85
C ALA A 50 -6.32 4.41 3.79
N GLN A 51 -5.10 4.95 3.90
CA GLN A 51 -4.57 5.85 2.87
C GLN A 51 -4.38 5.12 1.53
N PHE A 52 -3.83 3.91 1.56
CA PHE A 52 -3.60 3.12 0.34
C PHE A 52 -4.91 2.78 -0.41
N ILE A 53 -5.94 2.34 0.31
CA ILE A 53 -7.20 1.91 -0.30
C ILE A 53 -8.10 3.11 -0.62
N PHE A 54 -8.37 3.99 0.35
CA PHE A 54 -9.38 5.02 0.17
C PHE A 54 -8.87 6.23 -0.62
N THR A 55 -7.60 6.59 -0.46
CA THR A 55 -7.01 7.73 -1.16
C THR A 55 -6.40 7.30 -2.49
N LEU A 56 -5.57 6.26 -2.51
CA LEU A 56 -4.86 5.83 -3.72
C LEU A 56 -5.60 4.79 -4.57
N LYS A 57 -6.80 4.37 -4.14
CA LYS A 57 -7.65 3.39 -4.83
C LYS A 57 -6.96 2.04 -5.08
N GLY A 58 -5.99 1.69 -4.24
CA GLY A 58 -5.47 0.32 -4.16
C GLY A 58 -6.49 -0.63 -3.55
N THR A 59 -6.19 -1.92 -3.57
CA THR A 59 -7.07 -2.96 -2.98
C THR A 59 -6.42 -3.72 -1.86
N GLY A 60 -7.23 -4.46 -1.10
CA GLY A 60 -6.75 -5.31 -0.01
C GLY A 60 -5.71 -6.32 -0.46
N SER A 61 -5.89 -6.97 -1.61
CA SER A 61 -4.90 -7.94 -2.14
C SER A 61 -3.58 -7.27 -2.52
N GLU A 62 -3.62 -6.09 -3.14
CA GLU A 62 -2.41 -5.32 -3.49
C GLU A 62 -1.70 -4.80 -2.25
N PHE A 63 -2.46 -4.35 -1.23
CA PHE A 63 -1.92 -3.98 0.06
C PHE A 63 -1.21 -5.16 0.72
N GLY A 64 -1.84 -6.34 0.76
CA GLY A 64 -1.26 -7.54 1.35
C GLY A 64 0.01 -7.98 0.64
N ALA A 65 -0.01 -8.02 -0.70
CA ALA A 65 1.18 -8.38 -1.49
C ALA A 65 2.32 -7.38 -1.33
N GLY A 66 2.01 -6.07 -1.34
CA GLY A 66 3.01 -5.03 -1.12
C GLY A 66 3.58 -5.05 0.30
N LEU A 67 2.75 -5.30 1.32
CA LEU A 67 3.20 -5.36 2.70
C LEU A 67 4.10 -6.57 2.93
N ALA A 68 3.72 -7.75 2.43
CA ALA A 68 4.52 -8.96 2.54
C ALA A 68 5.91 -8.75 1.91
N LEU A 69 5.96 -8.15 0.72
CA LEU A 69 7.22 -7.86 0.05
C LEU A 69 8.04 -6.78 0.80
N ALA A 70 7.42 -5.72 1.32
CA ALA A 70 8.13 -4.71 2.10
C ALA A 70 8.75 -5.30 3.38
N ILE A 71 8.11 -6.30 3.99
CA ILE A 71 8.66 -7.04 5.13
C ILE A 71 9.81 -7.95 4.69
N GLU A 72 9.64 -8.70 3.60
CA GLU A 72 10.69 -9.56 3.03
C GLU A 72 11.96 -8.77 2.67
N ARG A 73 11.79 -7.56 2.13
CA ARG A 73 12.88 -6.63 1.81
C ARG A 73 13.50 -5.95 3.04
N GLY A 74 12.92 -6.14 4.22
CA GLY A 74 13.35 -5.49 5.45
C GLY A 74 13.13 -3.97 5.45
N TRP A 75 12.22 -3.45 4.63
CA TRP A 75 11.86 -2.03 4.60
C TRP A 75 10.87 -1.67 5.70
N LEU A 76 9.94 -2.59 5.97
CA LEU A 76 8.99 -2.51 7.07
C LEU A 76 9.16 -3.73 7.98
N GLU A 77 8.93 -3.54 9.27
CA GLU A 77 8.85 -4.63 10.24
C GLU A 77 7.43 -4.70 10.78
N LEU A 78 6.77 -5.85 10.68
CA LEU A 78 5.46 -6.07 11.30
C LEU A 78 5.65 -6.40 12.78
N HIS A 79 4.99 -5.64 13.64
CA HIS A 79 4.94 -5.93 15.07
C HIS A 79 4.17 -7.23 15.31
N GLU A 80 4.55 -8.01 16.34
CA GLU A 80 3.93 -9.30 16.68
C GLU A 80 2.40 -9.25 16.83
N SER A 81 1.86 -8.10 17.24
CA SER A 81 0.42 -7.90 17.40
C SER A 81 -0.34 -7.79 16.06
N GLY A 82 0.37 -7.66 14.94
CA GLY A 82 -0.18 -7.40 13.61
C GLY A 82 -0.79 -6.01 13.43
N THR A 83 -0.83 -5.18 14.47
CA THR A 83 -1.50 -3.86 14.47
C THR A 83 -0.58 -2.73 14.01
N TYR A 84 0.73 -2.94 14.12
CA TYR A 84 1.72 -1.91 13.88
C TYR A 84 2.79 -2.41 12.92
N VAL A 85 3.32 -1.47 12.13
CA VAL A 85 4.58 -1.64 11.42
C VAL A 85 5.59 -0.64 11.95
N ARG A 86 6.89 -0.90 11.76
CA ARG A 86 7.96 0.08 11.93
C ARG A 86 8.68 0.29 10.61
N LEU A 87 9.05 1.54 10.32
CA LEU A 87 9.97 1.84 9.23
C LEU A 87 11.38 1.40 9.63
N LYS A 88 12.04 0.64 8.77
CA LYS A 88 13.42 0.17 8.99
C LYS A 88 14.39 1.02 8.21
N LYS A 89 15.67 0.94 8.59
CA LYS A 89 16.74 1.71 7.95
C LYS A 89 16.79 1.50 6.42
N ALA A 90 16.64 0.27 5.95
CA ALA A 90 16.58 -0.03 4.52
C ALA A 90 15.39 0.65 3.80
N GLY A 91 14.26 0.84 4.50
CA GLY A 91 13.11 1.57 3.98
C GLY A 91 13.37 3.09 3.93
N GLU A 92 14.07 3.65 4.92
CA GLU A 92 14.52 5.05 4.88
C GLU A 92 15.50 5.29 3.73
N ASP A 93 16.46 4.38 3.55
CA ASP A 93 17.47 4.47 2.49
C ASP A 93 16.85 4.36 1.10
N LEU A 94 15.82 3.52 0.96
CA LEU A 94 14.99 3.46 -0.26
C LEU A 94 14.36 4.82 -0.60
N LEU A 95 13.84 5.54 0.41
CA LEU A 95 13.25 6.87 0.19
C LEU A 95 14.30 7.94 -0.12
N ALA A 96 15.50 7.80 0.44
CA ALA A 96 16.62 8.71 0.16
C ALA A 96 17.15 8.53 -1.28
N ALA A 97 17.18 7.30 -1.78
CA ALA A 97 17.63 6.98 -3.15
C ALA A 97 16.61 7.35 -4.24
N ALA A 98 15.35 7.63 -3.87
CA ALA A 98 14.28 8.01 -4.79
C ALA A 98 14.18 9.53 -5.04
N LYS A 99 15.08 10.33 -4.45
CA LYS A 99 15.22 11.79 -4.66
C LYS A 99 16.23 12.09 -5.76
#